data_AF-A0A4Q3SVV1-F1
#
_entry.id   AF-A0A4Q3SVV1-F1
#
_cell.length_a   1.000
_cell.length_b   1.000
_cell.length_c   1.000
_cell.angle_alpha   90.00
_cell.angle_beta   90.00
_cell.angle_gamma   90.00
#
_symmetry.space_group_name_H-M   'P 1'
#
loop_
_entity.id
_entity.type
_entity.pdbx_description
1 polymer ?
#
loop_
_entity_poly.entity_id
_entity_poly.type
_entity_poly.pdbx_seq_one_letter_code
_entity_poly.pdbx_strand_id
1 'polypeptide(L)'
;VRLDIRRIGSIKKGEEVIGSETKVKVVKNKVSPPFKTAEFDILYGEGISREGEIVDMGVVHKIVDKSGAWYAYKGDKIGQGKDNAREFLRENADIAREIENRIREAVGVAPLGAVPAEE
;
A
#
# COMPACT_ATOMS: atom_id res chain seq x y z
N VAL A 1 14.67 -16.54 -0.60
CA VAL A 1 14.45 -15.53 -1.67
C VAL A 1 15.51 -14.45 -1.51
N ARG A 2 16.04 -13.86 -2.59
CA ARG A 2 16.98 -12.73 -2.54
C ARG A 2 16.29 -11.47 -3.07
N LEU A 3 16.39 -10.39 -2.30
CA LEU A 3 15.79 -9.09 -2.58
C LEU A 3 16.92 -8.05 -2.70
N ASP A 4 16.88 -7.22 -3.73
CA ASP A 4 17.74 -6.06 -3.93
C ASP A 4 16.91 -4.81 -3.62
N ILE A 5 17.27 -4.10 -2.55
CA ILE A 5 16.55 -2.92 -2.07
C ILE A 5 17.35 -1.66 -2.41
N ARG A 6 16.69 -0.66 -2.99
CA ARG A 6 17.29 0.61 -3.37
C ARG A 6 16.35 1.76 -3.02
N ARG A 7 16.90 2.81 -2.43
CA ARG A 7 16.21 4.08 -2.27
C ARG A 7 16.19 4.81 -3.61
N ILE A 8 15.00 5.17 -4.09
CA ILE A 8 14.79 5.91 -5.35
C ILE A 8 14.72 7.41 -5.07
N GLY A 9 14.00 7.77 -4.00
CA GLY A 9 13.60 9.14 -3.74
C GLY A 9 13.50 9.48 -2.26
N SER A 10 13.24 10.75 -1.98
CA SER A 10 12.95 11.24 -0.63
C SER A 10 11.56 11.83 -0.62
N ILE A 11 10.74 11.40 0.33
CA ILE A 11 9.38 11.91 0.50
C ILE A 11 9.48 13.15 1.37
N LYS A 12 8.97 14.28 0.87
CA LYS A 12 9.00 15.56 1.58
C LYS A 12 7.58 16.04 1.86
N LYS A 13 7.36 16.61 3.04
CA LYS A 13 6.14 17.34 3.40
C LYS A 13 6.53 18.77 3.69
N GLY A 14 6.33 19.67 2.71
CA GLY A 14 6.91 21.01 2.75
C GLY A 14 8.43 20.97 2.60
N GLU A 15 9.15 21.49 3.58
CA GLU A 15 10.63 21.51 3.61
C GLU A 15 11.26 20.29 4.30
N GLU A 16 10.48 19.53 5.09
CA GLU A 16 10.98 18.39 5.87
C GLU A 16 10.91 17.06 5.10
N VAL A 17 11.95 16.24 5.25
CA VAL A 17 12.02 14.89 4.67
C VAL A 17 11.40 13.90 5.64
N ILE A 18 10.17 13.49 5.33
CA ILE A 18 9.37 12.58 6.18
C ILE A 18 9.61 11.10 5.87
N GLY A 19 10.27 10.78 4.76
CA GLY A 19 10.50 9.39 4.39
C GLY A 19 11.38 9.17 3.16
N SER A 20 11.45 7.91 2.75
CA SER A 20 12.20 7.42 1.59
C SER A 20 11.32 6.55 0.70
N GLU A 21 11.27 6.89 -0.58
CA GLU A 21 10.67 6.04 -1.60
C GLU A 21 11.66 4.94 -1.96
N THR A 22 11.20 3.69 -1.88
CA THR A 22 12.07 2.50 -1.95
C THR A 22 11.58 1.52 -3.00
N LYS A 23 12.50 1.05 -3.84
CA LYS A 23 12.28 -0.04 -4.80
C LYS A 23 12.92 -1.31 -4.30
N VAL A 24 12.18 -2.40 -4.34
CA VAL A 24 12.69 -3.74 -4.08
C VAL A 24 12.55 -4.58 -5.35
N LYS A 25 13.66 -5.13 -5.84
CA LYS A 25 13.68 -6.11 -6.94
C LYS A 25 13.97 -7.50 -6.40
N VAL A 26 13.12 -8.47 -6.77
CA VAL A 26 13.32 -9.88 -6.42
C VAL A 26 14.35 -10.48 -7.36
N VAL A 27 15.64 -10.44 -6.98
CA VAL A 27 16.74 -10.91 -7.85
C VAL A 27 16.84 -12.44 -7.93
N LYS A 28 16.40 -13.17 -6.90
CA LYS A 28 16.37 -14.64 -6.94
C LYS A 28 15.16 -15.16 -6.18
N ASN A 29 14.22 -15.78 -6.89
CA ASN A 29 13.09 -16.49 -6.31
C ASN A 29 13.10 -17.95 -6.81
N LYS A 30 12.98 -18.92 -5.88
CA LYS A 30 12.90 -20.36 -6.17
C LYS A 30 11.49 -20.94 -5.98
N VAL A 31 10.54 -20.13 -5.52
CA VAL A 31 9.15 -20.53 -5.21
C VAL A 31 8.15 -19.94 -6.20
N SER A 32 8.48 -18.80 -6.82
CA SER A 32 7.64 -18.12 -7.81
C SER A 32 8.52 -17.40 -8.85
N PRO A 33 7.94 -16.81 -9.91
CA PRO A 33 8.71 -16.11 -10.94
C PRO A 33 9.67 -15.04 -10.37
N PRO A 34 10.96 -15.05 -10.76
CA PRO A 34 11.93 -14.04 -10.32
C PRO A 34 11.77 -12.72 -11.08
N PHE A 35 12.54 -11.69 -10.67
CA PHE A 35 12.68 -10.37 -11.29
C PHE A 35 11.48 -9.42 -11.21
N LYS A 36 10.45 -9.76 -10.42
CA LYS A 36 9.39 -8.80 -10.06
C LYS A 36 9.96 -7.64 -9.23
N THR A 37 9.35 -6.47 -9.37
CA THR A 37 9.66 -5.26 -8.59
C THR A 37 8.46 -4.84 -7.76
N ALA A 38 8.73 -4.33 -6.56
CA ALA A 38 7.77 -3.67 -5.70
C ALA A 38 8.32 -2.27 -5.38
N GLU A 39 7.43 -1.28 -5.33
CA GLU A 39 7.75 0.11 -5.01
C GLU A 39 6.85 0.52 -3.85
N PHE A 40 7.46 1.01 -2.78
CA PHE A 40 6.74 1.40 -1.58
C PHE A 40 7.45 2.52 -0.83
N ASP A 41 6.66 3.22 -0.03
CA ASP A 41 7.07 4.36 0.77
C ASP A 41 7.48 3.88 2.17
N ILE A 42 8.66 4.28 2.63
CA ILE A 42 9.11 4.08 4.02
C ILE A 42 9.07 5.44 4.72
N LEU A 43 8.18 5.60 5.69
CA LEU A 43 8.15 6.77 6.55
C LEU A 43 9.08 6.59 7.76
N TYR A 44 9.80 7.65 8.13
CA TYR A 44 10.66 7.60 9.30
C TYR A 44 9.81 7.55 10.58
N GLY A 45 10.14 6.63 11.50
CA GLY A 45 9.40 6.43 12.76
C GLY A 45 8.21 5.48 12.67
N GLU A 46 7.60 5.31 11.48
CA GLU A 46 6.44 4.43 11.28
C GLU A 46 6.78 3.16 10.48
N GLY A 47 7.84 3.19 9.66
CA GLY A 47 8.24 2.07 8.83
C GLY A 47 7.55 2.06 7.46
N ILE A 48 7.22 0.87 6.96
CA ILE A 48 6.63 0.70 5.62
C ILE A 48 5.18 1.18 5.66
N SER A 49 4.82 2.09 4.75
CA SER A 49 3.47 2.62 4.62
C SER A 49 2.55 1.65 3.88
N ARG A 50 2.03 0.66 4.59
CA ARG A 50 1.10 -0.34 4.03
C ARG A 50 -0.20 0.27 3.53
N GLU A 51 -0.75 1.25 4.24
CA GLU A 51 -2.00 1.92 3.87
C GLU A 51 -1.84 2.67 2.54
N GLY A 52 -0.66 3.25 2.31
CA GLY A 52 -0.32 3.89 1.05
C GLY A 52 -0.32 2.90 -0.11
N GLU A 53 0.28 1.73 0.08
CA GLU A 53 0.28 0.65 -0.94
C GLU A 53 -1.15 0.14 -1.22
N ILE A 54 -1.99 0.02 -0.19
CA ILE A 54 -3.39 -0.40 -0.36
C ILE A 54 -4.15 0.58 -1.26
N VAL A 55 -3.97 1.89 -1.07
CA VAL A 55 -4.60 2.91 -1.93
C VAL A 55 -4.08 2.81 -3.37
N ASP A 56 -2.76 2.78 -3.55
CA ASP A 56 -2.14 2.78 -4.88
C ASP A 56 -2.54 1.52 -5.67
N MET A 57 -2.41 0.34 -5.05
CA MET A 57 -2.82 -0.93 -5.64
C MET A 57 -4.34 -1.00 -5.84
N GLY A 58 -5.12 -0.45 -4.91
CA GLY A 58 -6.58 -0.37 -5.02
C GLY A 58 -7.03 0.41 -6.25
N VAL A 59 -6.34 1.52 -6.58
CA VAL A 59 -6.61 2.30 -7.79
C VAL A 59 -6.16 1.56 -9.04
N VAL A 60 -4.98 0.95 -9.03
CA VAL A 60 -4.45 0.17 -10.17
C VAL A 60 -5.39 -0.99 -10.53
N HIS A 61 -5.93 -1.67 -9.53
CA HIS A 61 -6.85 -2.80 -9.70
C HIS A 61 -8.34 -2.40 -9.80
N LYS A 62 -8.65 -1.09 -9.85
CA LYS A 62 -10.02 -0.54 -9.94
C LYS A 62 -10.96 -1.00 -8.81
N ILE A 63 -10.39 -1.22 -7.63
CA ILE A 63 -11.14 -1.51 -6.39
C ILE A 63 -11.48 -0.21 -5.65
N VAL A 64 -10.60 0.78 -5.76
CA VAL A 64 -10.76 2.15 -5.25
C VAL A 64 -10.94 3.08 -6.44
N ASP A 65 -12.00 3.87 -6.42
CA ASP A 65 -12.29 4.86 -7.44
C ASP A 65 -11.56 6.17 -7.15
N LYS A 66 -10.83 6.67 -8.15
CA LYS A 66 -10.14 7.96 -8.08
C LYS A 66 -10.88 8.99 -8.92
N SER A 67 -11.59 9.91 -8.25
CA SER A 67 -12.28 11.04 -8.87
C SER A 67 -11.47 12.32 -8.69
N GLY A 68 -10.49 12.54 -9.57
CA GLY A 68 -9.55 13.66 -9.47
C GLY A 68 -8.66 13.54 -8.24
N ALA A 69 -8.87 14.44 -7.26
CA ALA A 69 -8.17 14.41 -5.97
C ALA A 69 -8.87 13.55 -4.91
N TRP A 70 -10.06 13.01 -5.18
CA TRP A 70 -10.85 12.23 -4.22
C TRP A 70 -10.68 10.74 -4.43
N TYR A 71 -10.58 10.00 -3.33
CA TYR A 71 -10.62 8.54 -3.29
C TYR A 71 -11.95 8.08 -2.71
N ALA A 72 -12.59 7.11 -3.39
CA ALA A 72 -13.83 6.50 -2.95
C ALA A 72 -13.72 4.98 -2.99
N TYR A 73 -14.36 4.31 -2.03
CA TYR A 73 -14.46 2.86 -1.97
C TYR A 73 -15.92 2.47 -1.81
N LYS A 74 -16.44 1.66 -2.75
CA LYS A 74 -17.86 1.22 -2.78
C LYS A 74 -18.90 2.35 -2.70
N GLY A 75 -18.54 3.56 -3.12
CA GLY A 75 -19.40 4.75 -3.05
C GLY A 75 -19.19 5.63 -1.81
N ASP A 76 -18.47 5.15 -0.79
CA ASP A 76 -18.06 5.95 0.37
C ASP A 76 -16.79 6.74 0.07
N LYS A 77 -16.78 8.02 0.44
CA LYS A 77 -15.62 8.89 0.25
C LYS A 77 -14.60 8.61 1.35
N ILE A 78 -13.44 8.09 0.95
CA ILE A 78 -12.32 7.79 1.85
C ILE A 78 -11.62 9.09 2.26
N GLY A 79 -11.35 9.97 1.29
CA GLY A 79 -10.66 11.22 1.57
C GLY A 79 -10.17 11.94 0.32
N GLN A 80 -9.76 13.20 0.51
CA GLN A 80 -9.13 14.00 -0.52
C GLN A 80 -7.60 13.91 -0.39
N GLY A 81 -6.93 13.44 -1.43
CA GLY A 81 -5.47 13.28 -1.44
C GLY A 81 -5.01 11.95 -0.83
N LYS A 82 -3.77 11.57 -1.14
CA LYS A 82 -3.17 10.29 -0.73
C LYS A 82 -2.98 10.25 0.80
N ASP A 83 -2.56 11.35 1.41
CA ASP A 83 -2.31 11.42 2.86
C ASP A 83 -3.58 11.21 3.69
N ASN A 84 -4.67 11.91 3.39
CA ASN A 84 -5.94 11.71 4.10
C ASN A 84 -6.50 10.30 3.89
N ALA A 85 -6.36 9.73 2.69
CA ALA A 85 -6.77 8.35 2.44
C ALA A 85 -5.96 7.34 3.27
N ARG A 86 -4.67 7.62 3.51
CA ARG A 86 -3.82 6.80 4.38
C ARG A 86 -4.23 6.90 5.84
N GLU A 87 -4.49 8.12 6.34
CA GLU A 87 -4.98 8.32 7.70
C GLU A 87 -6.34 7.62 7.93
N PHE A 88 -7.28 7.75 6.98
CA PHE A 88 -8.57 7.07 7.07
C PHE A 88 -8.42 5.54 7.16
N LEU A 89 -7.54 4.94 6.35
CA LEU A 89 -7.31 3.49 6.37
C LEU A 89 -6.56 3.03 7.63
N ARG A 90 -5.73 3.90 8.21
CA ARG A 90 -5.08 3.65 9.51
C ARG A 90 -6.10 3.62 10.64
N GLU A 91 -7.07 4.52 10.63
CA GLU A 91 -8.15 4.56 11.62
C GLU A 91 -9.16 3.42 11.42
N ASN A 92 -9.38 2.99 10.17
CA ASN A 92 -10.36 1.97 9.80
C ASN A 92 -9.66 0.70 9.30
N ALA A 93 -8.99 0.00 10.20
CA ALA A 93 -8.23 -1.23 9.89
C ALA A 93 -9.07 -2.34 9.25
N ASP A 94 -10.37 -2.40 9.56
CA ASP A 94 -11.31 -3.36 8.96
C ASP A 94 -11.51 -3.11 7.47
N ILE A 95 -11.71 -1.84 7.09
CA ILE A 95 -11.87 -1.41 5.70
C ILE A 95 -10.55 -1.62 4.94
N ALA A 96 -9.42 -1.26 5.55
CA ALA A 96 -8.11 -1.47 4.96
C ALA A 96 -7.85 -2.94 4.62
N ARG A 97 -8.18 -3.85 5.54
CA ARG A 97 -8.02 -5.29 5.33
C ARG A 97 -9.02 -5.84 4.30
N GLU A 98 -10.24 -5.33 4.27
CA GLU A 98 -11.20 -5.70 3.22
C GLU A 98 -10.67 -5.35 1.83
N ILE A 99 -10.19 -4.11 1.65
CA ILE A 99 -9.61 -3.65 0.38
C ILE A 99 -8.40 -4.50 0.02
N GLU A 100 -7.50 -4.76 0.98
CA GLU A 100 -6.31 -5.58 0.76
C GLU A 100 -6.66 -7.01 0.32
N ASN A 101 -7.64 -7.65 0.96
CA ASN A 101 -8.07 -8.99 0.57
C ASN A 101 -8.65 -9.01 -0.84
N ARG A 102 -9.44 -8.00 -1.20
CA ARG A 102 -9.94 -7.84 -2.58
C ARG A 102 -8.82 -7.65 -3.59
N ILE A 103 -7.80 -6.86 -3.25
CA ILE A 103 -6.61 -6.68 -4.09
C ILE A 103 -5.91 -8.03 -4.26
N ARG A 104 -5.67 -8.77 -3.18
CA ARG A 104 -5.03 -10.09 -3.18
C ARG A 104 -5.78 -11.10 -4.04
N GLU A 105 -7.11 -11.14 -3.92
CA GLU A 105 -7.96 -11.98 -4.77
C GLU A 105 -7.82 -11.61 -6.24
N ALA A 106 -7.83 -10.31 -6.57
CA ALA A 106 -7.67 -9.84 -7.95
C ALA A 106 -6.30 -10.21 -8.55
N VAL A 107 -5.25 -10.30 -7.74
CA VAL A 107 -3.91 -10.74 -8.19
C VAL A 107 -3.63 -12.22 -7.99
N GLY A 108 -4.60 -13.01 -7.53
CA GLY A 108 -4.46 -14.46 -7.30
C GLY A 108 -3.51 -14.83 -6.16
N VAL A 109 -3.37 -13.95 -5.17
CA VAL A 109 -2.57 -14.17 -3.96
C VAL A 109 -3.52 -14.59 -2.83
N ALA A 110 -3.06 -15.50 -1.96
CA ALA A 110 -3.86 -15.95 -0.82
C ALA A 110 -4.31 -14.76 0.05
N PRO A 111 -5.60 -14.71 0.44
CA PRO A 111 -6.11 -13.67 1.32
C PRO A 111 -5.40 -13.76 2.67
N LEU A 112 -5.31 -12.64 3.37
CA LEU A 112 -4.93 -12.68 4.77
C LEU A 112 -6.10 -13.22 5.56
N GLY A 113 -5.80 -14.13 6.50
CA GLY A 113 -6.77 -14.59 7.48
C GLY A 113 -7.38 -13.42 8.28
N ALA A 114 -8.49 -13.69 8.95
CA ALA A 114 -9.19 -12.72 9.79
C ALA A 114 -8.24 -12.05 10.81
N VAL A 115 -8.55 -10.81 11.18
CA VAL A 115 -7.84 -10.09 12.24
C VAL A 115 -7.82 -11.00 13.46
N PRO A 116 -6.66 -11.29 14.09
CA PRO A 116 -6.70 -11.76 15.46
C PRO A 116 -7.40 -10.64 16.23
N ALA A 117 -8.59 -10.92 16.77
CA ALA A 117 -9.22 -10.03 17.73
C ALA A 117 -8.17 -9.83 18.84
N GLU A 118 -7.62 -8.62 18.93
CA GLU A 118 -6.82 -8.26 20.09
C GLU A 118 -7.80 -8.26 21.28
N GLU A 119 -7.63 -9.23 22.19
CA GLU A 119 -8.06 -9.17 23.59
C GLU A 119 -7.20 -8.17 24.37
#